data_AF-A0A8H6XU40-F1
#
_entry.id   AF-A0A8H6XU40-F1
#
_cell.length_a   1.000
_cell.length_b   1.000
_cell.length_c   1.000
_cell.angle_alpha   90.00
_cell.angle_beta   90.00
_cell.angle_gamma   90.00
#
_symmetry.space_group_name_H-M   'P 1'
#
loop_
_entity.id
_entity.type
_entity.pdbx_description
1 polymer ?
#
loop_
_entity_poly.entity_id
_entity_poly.type
_entity_poly.pdbx_seq_one_letter_code
_entity_poly.pdbx_strand_id
1 'polypeptide(L)' 'MALAFKFIVYAALASLAYVRIADATAPVVDLGYAQYQGVSNSTLNITSFLGMRYAAAPTARN' A
#
# COMPACT_ATOMS: atom_id res chain seq x y z
N MET A 1 -43.52 1.12 11.57
CA MET A 1 -42.33 1.88 12.02
C MET A 1 -41.09 1.02 12.26
N ALA A 2 -41.22 -0.20 12.81
CA ALA A 2 -40.06 -1.09 13.09
C ALA A 2 -39.30 -1.60 11.84
N LEU A 3 -39.95 -1.71 10.68
CA LEU A 3 -39.32 -2.23 9.46
C LEU A 3 -38.30 -1.25 8.85
N ALA A 4 -38.62 0.05 8.86
CA ALA A 4 -37.75 1.11 8.35
C ALA A 4 -36.47 1.25 9.19
N PHE A 5 -36.57 1.06 10.51
CA PHE A 5 -35.43 1.12 11.43
C PHE A 5 -34.41 0.02 11.14
N LYS A 6 -34.86 -1.22 10.87
CA LYS A 6 -33.99 -2.32 10.48
C LYS A 6 -33.28 -2.05 9.16
N PHE A 7 -34.00 -1.52 8.17
CA PHE A 7 -33.43 -1.14 6.88
C PHE A 7 -32.32 -0.08 7.01
N ILE A 8 -32.54 0.93 7.86
CA ILE A 8 -31.55 1.98 8.11
C ILE A 8 -30.32 1.40 8.83
N VAL A 9 -30.52 0.54 9.83
CA VAL A 9 -29.41 -0.11 10.56
C VAL A 9 -28.60 -1.04 9.65
N TYR A 10 -29.26 -1.84 8.79
CA TYR A 10 -28.58 -2.69 7.82
C TYR A 10 -27.84 -1.88 6.75
N ALA A 11 -28.42 -0.78 6.28
CA ALA A 11 -27.76 0.14 5.34
C ALA A 11 -26.54 0.83 5.98
N ALA A 12 -26.64 1.25 7.24
CA ALA A 12 -25.54 1.85 7.98
C ALA A 12 -24.38 0.85 8.20
N LEU A 13 -24.68 -0.39 8.60
CA LEU A 13 -23.69 -1.46 8.76
C LEU A 13 -23.01 -1.82 7.42
N ALA A 14 -23.76 -1.84 6.32
CA ALA A 14 -23.21 -2.09 4.99
C ALA A 14 -22.26 -0.98 4.52
N SER A 15 -22.55 0.28 4.86
CA SER A 15 -21.68 1.41 4.51
C SER A 15 -20.36 1.44 5.30
N LEU A 16 -20.36 0.97 6.55
CA LEU A 16 -19.17 0.92 7.40
C LEU A 16 -18.18 -0.18 6.95
N ALA A 17 -18.69 -1.26 6.34
CA ALA A 17 -17.88 -2.33 5.76
C ALA A 17 -17.16 -1.91 4.47
N TYR A 18 -17.54 -0.77 3.87
CA TYR A 18 -16.82 -0.18 2.74
C TYR A 18 -15.57 0.58 3.23
N VAL A 19 -14.74 -0.12 4.01
CA VAL A 19 -13.35 0.29 4.16
C VAL A 19 -12.74 0.15 2.77
N ARG A 20 -12.46 1.28 2.15
CA ARG A 20 -11.57 1.37 1.01
C ARG A 20 -10.21 0.90 1.51
N ILE A 21 -9.92 -0.39 1.36
CA ILE A 21 -8.53 -0.82 1.21
C ILE A 21 -8.15 -0.19 -0.12
N ALA A 22 -7.55 1.00 -0.06
CA ALA A 22 -6.85 1.51 -1.21
C ALA A 22 -5.75 0.49 -1.43
N ASP A 23 -5.94 -0.39 -2.41
CA ASP A 23 -4.87 -1.15 -3.04
C ASP A 23 -3.95 -0.11 -3.71
N ALA A 24 -3.22 0.63 -2.90
CA ALA A 24 -2.03 1.33 -3.32
C ALA A 24 -1.00 0.23 -3.54
N THR A 25 -1.16 -0.51 -4.65
CA THR A 25 -0.19 -1.51 -5.08
C THR A 25 1.15 -0.81 -5.08
N ALA A 26 1.99 -1.18 -4.11
CA ALA A 26 3.24 -0.48 -3.91
C ALA A 26 4.06 -0.62 -5.20
N PRO A 27 4.61 0.47 -5.73
CA PRO A 27 5.32 0.41 -7.01
C PRO A 27 6.53 -0.51 -6.88
N VAL A 28 6.62 -1.52 -7.74
CA VAL A 28 7.76 -2.45 -7.80
C VAL A 28 8.56 -2.18 -9.07
N VAL A 29 9.88 -2.10 -8.93
CA VAL A 29 10.82 -1.98 -10.05
C VAL A 29 11.77 -3.17 -10.07
N ASP A 30 11.92 -3.81 -11.23
CA ASP A 30 12.90 -4.87 -11.46
C ASP A 30 14.14 -4.29 -12.13
N LEU A 31 15.31 -4.53 -11.53
CA LEU A 31 16.60 -4.08 -12.03
C LEU A 31 17.43 -5.24 -12.61
N GLY A 32 16.83 -6.42 -12.78
CA GLY A 32 17.48 -7.63 -13.33
C GLY A 32 18.35 -8.38 -12.33
N TYR A 33 18.94 -7.69 -11.35
CA TYR A 33 19.67 -8.32 -10.23
C TYR A 33 18.85 -8.35 -8.93
N ALA A 34 17.81 -7.51 -8.82
CA ALA A 34 16.93 -7.43 -7.67
C ALA A 34 15.63 -6.69 -8.03
N GLN A 35 14.56 -6.99 -7.29
CA GLN A 35 13.31 -6.24 -7.33
C GLN A 35 13.20 -5.38 -6.07
N TYR A 36 12.84 -4.11 -6.25
CA TYR A 36 12.65 -3.16 -5.15
C TYR A 36 11.22 -2.66 -5.13
N GLN A 37 10.60 -2.72 -3.96
CA GLN A 37 9.31 -2.13 -3.68
C GLN A 37 9.52 -0.72 -3.13
N GLY A 38 8.86 0.26 -3.74
CA GLY A 38 8.89 1.67 -3.36
C GLY A 38 7.60 2.12 -2.70
N VAL A 39 7.55 3.40 -2.35
CA VAL A 39 6.36 4.07 -1.81
C VAL A 39 5.99 5.22 -2.72
N SER A 40 4.75 5.21 -3.22
CA SER A 40 4.20 6.31 -4.01
C SER A 40 3.49 7.31 -3.10
N ASN A 41 3.83 8.58 -3.22
CA ASN A 41 3.13 9.70 -2.61
C ASN A 41 2.30 10.41 -3.69
N SER A 42 0.98 10.19 -3.69
CA SER A 42 0.07 10.77 -4.67
C SER A 42 -0.13 12.28 -4.53
N THR A 43 0.13 12.85 -3.35
CA THR A 43 0.02 14.30 -3.13
C THR A 43 1.16 15.05 -3.83
N LEU A 44 2.35 14.45 -3.82
CA LEU A 44 3.54 15.02 -4.45
C LEU A 44 3.83 14.43 -5.84
N ASN A 45 3.08 13.40 -6.25
CA ASN A 45 3.35 12.59 -7.45
C ASN A 45 4.79 12.06 -7.51
N ILE A 46 5.35 11.67 -6.37
CA ILE A 46 6.72 11.14 -6.25
C ILE A 46 6.66 9.68 -5.83
N THR A 47 7.50 8.85 -6.46
CA THR A 47 7.75 7.48 -5.99
C THR A 47 9.18 7.37 -5.48
N SER A 48 9.34 6.91 -4.24
CA SER A 48 10.64 6.80 -3.58
C SER A 48 11.01 5.33 -3.36
N PHE A 49 12.27 4.99 -3.67
CA PHE A 49 12.88 3.69 -3.41
C PHE A 49 14.10 3.91 -2.51
N LEU A 50 14.05 3.43 -1.27
CA LEU A 50 15.08 3.67 -0.27
C LEU A 50 15.88 2.38 0.01
N GLY A 51 17.18 2.52 0.28
CA GLY A 51 18.03 1.39 0.66
C GLY A 51 18.43 0.45 -0.50
N MET A 52 18.36 0.91 -1.75
CA MET A 52 18.83 0.13 -2.89
C MET A 52 20.34 -0.15 -2.79
N ARG A 53 20.72 -1.41 -2.97
CA ARG A 53 22.11 -1.85 -2.96
C ARG A 53 22.75 -1.51 -4.30
N TYR A 54 23.74 -0.63 -4.29
CA TYR A 54 24.55 -0.30 -5.47
C TYR A 54 25.84 -1.13 -5.56
N ALA A 55 26.25 -1.76 -4.46
CA ALA A 55 27.45 -2.56 -4.37
C ALA A 55 27.29 -3.67 -3.32
N ALA A 56 28.20 -4.65 -3.35
CA ALA A 56 28.34 -5.63 -2.28
C ALA A 56 28.68 -4.94 -0.95
N ALA A 57 28.28 -5.56 0.17
CA ALA A 57 28.63 -5.04 1.49
C ALA A 57 30.16 -5.03 1.66
N PRO A 58 30.75 -3.95 2.21
CA PRO A 58 32.18 -3.89 2.47
C PRO A 58 32.52 -4.72 3.71
N THR A 59 32.55 -6.03 3.57
CA THR A 59 32.91 -6.95 4.66
C THR A 59 34.42 -7.03 4.78
N ALA A 60 34.95 -6.86 5.99
CA ALA A 60 36.35 -7.16 6.28
C ALA A 60 36.62 -8.65 6.03
N ARG A 61 37.79 -8.96 5.45
CA ARG A 61 38.26 -10.33 5.25
C ARG A 61 38.85 -10.80 6.58
N ASN A 62 38.21 -11.76 7.25
CA ASN A 62 38.74 -12.46 8.42
C ASN A 62 39.91 -13.37 8.00
#